data_AF-A0A933XZN7-F1
#
_entry.id   AF-A0A933XZN7-F1
#
_cell.length_a   1.000
_cell.length_b   1.000
_cell.length_c   1.000
_cell.angle_alpha   90.00
_cell.angle_beta   90.00
_cell.angle_gamma   90.00
#
_symmetry.space_group_name_H-M   'P 1'
#
loop_
_entity.id
_entity.type
_entity.pdbx_description
1 polymer ?
#
loop_
_entity_poly.entity_id
_entity_poly.type
_entity_poly.pdbx_seq_one_letter_code
_entity_poly.pdbx_strand_id
1 'polypeptide(L)'
;MRAILLAVAAGLCWGVGELCTKSVLHGGKIGPLTAIAVRSTVALPVIWLAWVLALQTLGTEPKPAWRELTGAEIAKLVVGSGLVAGALAMICFYSALALDDISRIKPIAFTLAPATAALLGWMLMGETMTWRKALALVLILGGVLLLTSDRPRAASPGAGEHAPLTPR
;
A
#
# COMPACT_ATOMS: atom_id res chain seq x y z
N MET A 1 11.31 -13.65 16.12
CA MET A 1 11.94 -12.30 16.17
C MET A 1 12.28 -11.76 14.78
N ARG A 2 13.00 -12.49 13.91
CA ARG A 2 13.37 -12.00 12.56
C ARG A 2 12.18 -11.53 11.70
N ALA A 3 11.07 -12.27 11.65
CA ALA A 3 9.88 -11.88 10.87
C ALA A 3 9.25 -10.56 11.33
N ILE A 4 9.18 -10.32 12.64
CA ILE A 4 8.65 -9.07 13.20
C ILE A 4 9.56 -7.90 12.84
N LEU A 5 10.88 -8.07 12.91
CA LEU A 5 11.84 -7.04 12.51
C LEU A 5 11.69 -6.67 11.02
N LEU A 6 11.53 -7.66 10.14
CA LEU A 6 11.30 -7.41 8.72
C LEU A 6 9.95 -6.70 8.47
N ALA A 7 8.90 -7.07 9.20
CA ALA A 7 7.60 -6.40 9.11
C ALA A 7 7.67 -4.93 9.57
N VAL A 8 8.39 -4.65 10.66
CA VAL A 8 8.65 -3.29 11.13
C VAL A 8 9.44 -2.49 10.10
N ALA A 9 10.52 -3.07 9.56
CA ALA A 9 11.33 -2.44 8.52
C ALA A 9 10.47 -2.12 7.27
N ALA A 10 9.62 -3.05 6.84
CA ALA A 10 8.69 -2.83 5.73
C ALA A 10 7.73 -1.67 6.01
N GLY A 11 7.17 -1.60 7.22
CA GLY A 11 6.31 -0.50 7.65
C GLY A 11 7.01 0.86 7.60
N LEU A 12 8.27 0.93 8.06
CA LEU A 12 9.09 2.14 8.00
C LEU A 12 9.41 2.55 6.56
N CYS A 13 9.83 1.61 5.71
CA CYS A 13 10.09 1.85 4.28
C CYS A 13 8.86 2.40 3.56
N TRP A 14 7.69 1.80 3.80
CA TRP A 14 6.43 2.30 3.24
C TRP A 14 6.03 3.66 3.83
N GLY A 15 6.29 3.91 5.12
CA GLY A 15 6.14 5.22 5.77
C GLY A 15 6.88 6.34 5.04
N VAL A 16 8.20 6.19 4.91
CA VAL A 16 9.07 7.18 4.28
C VAL A 16 8.75 7.32 2.78
N GLY A 17 8.65 6.20 2.06
CA GLY A 17 8.47 6.22 0.61
C GLY A 17 7.15 6.84 0.16
N GLU A 18 6.06 6.60 0.89
CA GLU A 18 4.76 7.22 0.56
C GLU A 18 4.71 8.70 0.90
N LEU A 19 5.38 9.14 1.98
CA LEU A 19 5.49 10.56 2.28
C LEU A 19 6.20 11.32 1.15
N CYS A 20 7.30 10.76 0.63
CA CYS A 20 7.99 11.29 -0.54
C CYS A 20 7.10 11.28 -1.78
N THR A 21 6.26 10.26 -1.97
CA THR A 21 5.35 10.25 -3.13
C THR A 21 4.24 11.29 -2.99
N LYS A 22 3.64 11.41 -1.80
CA LYS A 22 2.61 12.40 -1.50
C LYS A 22 3.12 13.83 -1.69
N SER A 23 4.36 14.13 -1.31
CA SER A 23 4.95 15.46 -1.52
C SER A 23 5.07 15.81 -3.02
N VAL A 24 5.41 14.83 -3.86
CA VAL A 24 5.46 15.01 -5.32
C VAL A 24 4.06 15.19 -5.92
N LEU A 25 3.07 14.42 -5.45
CA LEU A 25 1.68 14.55 -5.90
C LEU A 25 1.07 15.90 -5.51
N HIS A 26 1.37 16.43 -4.33
CA HIS A 26 0.98 17.79 -3.92
C HIS A 26 1.53 18.88 -4.83
N GLY A 27 2.67 18.64 -5.47
CA GLY A 27 3.24 19.59 -6.42
C GLY A 27 2.41 19.78 -7.70
N GLY A 28 1.40 18.95 -7.96
CA GLY A 28 0.48 19.06 -9.12
C GLY A 28 1.10 18.78 -10.50
N LYS A 29 2.43 18.66 -10.58
CA LYS A 29 3.18 18.43 -11.83
C LYS A 29 3.12 16.98 -12.31
N ILE A 30 2.82 16.04 -11.41
CA ILE A 30 2.83 14.60 -11.68
C ILE A 30 1.54 14.00 -11.11
N GLY A 31 0.81 13.25 -11.94
CA GLY A 31 -0.39 12.54 -11.52
C GLY A 31 -0.10 11.21 -10.82
N PRO A 32 -1.10 10.61 -10.13
CA PRO A 32 -0.94 9.37 -9.38
C PRO A 32 -0.49 8.19 -10.25
N LEU A 33 -1.00 8.09 -11.48
CA LEU A 33 -0.63 7.02 -12.41
C LEU A 33 0.84 7.13 -12.86
N THR A 34 1.32 8.34 -13.12
CA THR A 34 2.74 8.58 -13.44
C THR A 34 3.63 8.23 -12.23
N ALA A 35 3.22 8.60 -11.02
CA ALA A 35 3.98 8.30 -9.80
C ALA A 35 4.13 6.78 -9.59
N ILE A 36 3.07 5.99 -9.74
CA ILE A 36 3.16 4.52 -9.63
C ILE A 36 3.94 3.90 -10.77
N ALA A 37 3.82 4.42 -12.00
CA ALA A 37 4.58 3.91 -13.14
C ALA A 37 6.08 4.10 -12.91
N VAL A 38 6.51 5.30 -12.48
CA VAL A 38 7.91 5.57 -12.14
C VAL A 38 8.38 4.71 -10.97
N ARG A 39 7.58 4.62 -9.89
CA ARG A 39 7.89 3.75 -8.74
C ARG A 39 8.12 2.30 -9.17
N SER A 40 7.23 1.74 -9.99
CA SER A 40 7.31 0.35 -10.44
C SER A 40 8.50 0.13 -11.38
N THR A 41 8.78 1.07 -12.28
CA THR A 41 9.95 1.03 -13.17
C THR A 41 11.27 0.99 -12.39
N VAL A 42 11.36 1.73 -11.28
CA VAL A 42 12.56 1.71 -10.41
C VAL A 42 12.59 0.46 -9.52
N ALA A 43 11.47 0.06 -8.94
CA ALA A 43 11.42 -1.05 -7.99
C ALA A 43 11.65 -2.42 -8.66
N LEU A 44 11.10 -2.63 -9.86
CA LEU A 44 11.16 -3.92 -10.57
C LEU A 44 12.60 -4.45 -10.74
N PRO A 45 13.57 -3.72 -11.33
CA PRO A 45 14.93 -4.24 -11.51
C PRO A 45 15.62 -4.52 -10.17
N VAL A 46 15.36 -3.73 -9.13
CA VAL A 46 15.91 -3.95 -7.78
C VAL A 46 15.37 -5.25 -7.18
N ILE A 47 14.07 -5.52 -7.33
CA ILE A 47 13.44 -6.76 -6.87
C ILE A 47 14.01 -7.97 -7.62
N TRP A 48 14.16 -7.88 -8.95
CA TRP A 48 14.77 -8.96 -9.75
C TRP A 48 16.22 -9.23 -9.35
N LEU A 49 17.01 -8.18 -9.13
CA LEU A 49 18.38 -8.31 -8.65
C LEU A 49 18.44 -9.00 -7.28
N ALA A 50 17.58 -8.58 -6.34
CA ALA A 50 17.51 -9.19 -5.01
C ALA A 50 17.13 -10.69 -5.10
N TRP A 51 16.18 -11.05 -5.97
CA TRP A 51 15.78 -12.44 -6.20
C TRP A 51 16.92 -13.28 -6.81
N VAL A 52 17.63 -12.75 -7.81
CA VAL A 52 18.78 -13.43 -8.41
C VAL A 52 19.89 -13.67 -7.39
N LEU A 53 20.21 -12.67 -6.56
CA LEU A 53 21.19 -12.83 -5.48
C LEU A 53 20.71 -13.86 -4.44
N ALA A 54 19.44 -13.81 -4.04
CA ALA A 54 18.88 -14.76 -3.08
C ALA A 54 18.94 -16.21 -3.58
N LEU A 55 18.72 -16.44 -4.88
CA LEU A 55 18.79 -17.74 -5.54
C LEU A 55 20.21 -18.23 -5.80
N GLN A 56 21.07 -17.38 -6.37
CA GLN A 56 22.35 -17.80 -6.94
C GLN A 56 23.52 -17.67 -5.96
N THR A 57 23.55 -16.60 -5.16
CA THR A 57 24.72 -16.29 -4.31
C THR A 57 24.47 -16.65 -2.85
N LEU A 58 23.29 -16.32 -2.33
CA LEU A 58 22.95 -16.54 -0.92
C LEU A 58 22.33 -17.92 -0.66
N GLY A 59 21.73 -18.55 -1.67
CA GLY A 59 21.07 -19.87 -1.52
C GLY A 59 19.91 -19.87 -0.52
N THR A 60 19.24 -18.73 -0.36
CA THR A 60 18.16 -18.52 0.62
C THR A 60 16.76 -18.75 0.03
N GLU A 61 16.65 -18.79 -1.30
CA GLU A 61 15.41 -19.01 -2.03
C GLU A 61 15.39 -20.41 -2.69
N PRO A 62 14.26 -21.14 -2.66
CA PRO A 62 14.10 -22.37 -3.41
C PRO A 62 14.09 -22.11 -4.92
N LYS A 63 14.64 -23.04 -5.70
CA LYS A 63 14.55 -22.97 -7.17
C LYS A 63 13.08 -23.04 -7.58
N PRO A 64 12.60 -22.12 -8.45
CA PRO A 64 11.20 -22.08 -8.83
C PRO A 64 10.84 -23.28 -9.73
N ALA A 65 9.95 -24.14 -9.24
CA ALA A 65 9.44 -25.30 -9.97
C ALA A 65 8.25 -24.91 -10.88
N TRP A 66 8.47 -23.99 -11.83
CA TRP A 66 7.40 -23.43 -12.67
C TRP A 66 6.53 -24.47 -13.39
N ARG A 67 7.10 -25.63 -13.72
CA ARG A 67 6.40 -26.73 -14.42
C ARG A 67 5.50 -27.56 -13.50
N GLU A 68 5.70 -27.48 -12.19
CA GLU A 68 4.93 -28.22 -11.19
C GLU A 68 3.72 -27.43 -10.71
N LEU A 69 3.66 -26.12 -11.03
CA LEU A 69 2.54 -25.27 -10.67
C LEU A 69 1.29 -25.62 -11.49
N THR A 70 0.18 -25.77 -10.78
CA THR A 70 -1.15 -25.89 -11.37
C THR A 70 -1.60 -24.55 -11.97
N GLY A 71 -2.55 -24.60 -12.91
CA GLY A 71 -3.15 -23.38 -13.48
C GLY A 71 -3.78 -22.47 -12.43
N ALA A 72 -4.34 -23.04 -11.35
CA ALA A 72 -4.90 -22.28 -10.24
C ALA A 72 -3.81 -21.54 -9.43
N GLU A 73 -2.64 -22.14 -9.22
CA GLU A 73 -1.52 -21.48 -8.53
C GLU A 73 -0.93 -20.35 -9.37
N ILE A 74 -0.80 -20.57 -10.68
CA ILE A 74 -0.39 -19.52 -11.62
C ILE A 74 -1.41 -18.39 -11.62
N ALA A 75 -2.72 -18.68 -11.60
CA ALA A 75 -3.76 -17.66 -11.53
C ALA A 75 -3.70 -16.86 -10.21
N LYS A 76 -3.49 -17.51 -9.06
CA LYS A 76 -3.29 -16.82 -7.78
C LYS A 76 -2.08 -15.89 -7.83
N LEU A 77 -0.98 -16.32 -8.45
CA LEU A 77 0.23 -15.51 -8.59
C LEU A 77 0.02 -14.33 -9.55
N VAL A 78 -0.47 -14.58 -10.76
CA VAL A 78 -0.58 -13.55 -11.81
C VAL A 78 -1.76 -12.62 -11.55
N VAL A 79 -2.95 -13.17 -11.32
CA VAL A 79 -4.18 -12.38 -11.15
C VAL A 79 -4.26 -11.83 -9.73
N GLY A 80 -4.11 -12.69 -8.72
CA GLY A 80 -4.21 -12.27 -7.32
C GLY A 80 -3.07 -11.32 -6.92
N SER A 81 -1.83 -11.81 -7.01
CA SER A 81 -0.67 -11.01 -6.59
C SER A 81 -0.30 -9.92 -7.62
N GLY A 82 -0.16 -10.29 -8.89
CA GLY A 82 0.29 -9.34 -9.93
C GLY A 82 -0.74 -8.26 -10.26
N LEU A 83 -1.94 -8.66 -10.66
CA LEU A 83 -2.97 -7.71 -11.12
C LEU A 83 -3.72 -7.04 -9.97
N VAL A 84 -4.30 -7.81 -9.05
CA VAL A 84 -5.14 -7.25 -7.98
C VAL A 84 -4.30 -6.49 -6.95
N ALA A 85 -3.33 -7.16 -6.32
CA ALA A 85 -2.49 -6.52 -5.31
C ALA A 85 -1.41 -5.61 -5.91
N GLY A 86 -0.79 -6.01 -7.02
CA GLY A 86 0.34 -5.30 -7.62
C GLY A 86 -0.03 -4.10 -8.50
N ALA A 87 -1.21 -4.10 -9.13
CA ALA A 87 -1.63 -3.01 -10.01
C ALA A 87 -2.89 -2.29 -9.52
N LEU A 88 -4.02 -2.99 -9.39
CA LEU A 88 -5.30 -2.37 -9.03
C LEU A 88 -5.25 -1.70 -7.66
N ALA A 89 -4.71 -2.36 -6.65
CA ALA A 89 -4.58 -1.78 -5.32
C ALA A 89 -3.68 -0.54 -5.33
N MET A 90 -2.58 -0.55 -6.09
CA MET A 90 -1.70 0.64 -6.22
C MET A 90 -2.41 1.78 -6.95
N ILE A 91 -3.12 1.50 -8.06
CA ILE A 91 -3.89 2.51 -8.79
C ILE A 91 -4.91 3.17 -7.86
N CYS A 92 -5.70 2.39 -7.12
CA CYS A 92 -6.68 2.91 -6.17
C CYS A 92 -6.01 3.70 -5.04
N PHE A 93 -4.96 3.16 -4.43
CA PHE A 93 -4.30 3.77 -3.28
C PHE A 93 -3.62 5.10 -3.63
N TYR A 94 -2.86 5.15 -4.73
CA TYR A 94 -2.19 6.39 -5.13
C TYR A 94 -3.16 7.42 -5.68
N SER A 95 -4.26 7.00 -6.32
CA SER A 95 -5.34 7.93 -6.68
C SER A 95 -5.97 8.54 -5.44
N ALA A 96 -6.24 7.75 -4.40
CA ALA A 96 -6.75 8.27 -3.13
C ALA A 96 -5.73 9.21 -2.44
N LEU A 97 -4.44 8.87 -2.46
CA LEU A 97 -3.38 9.76 -1.96
C LEU A 97 -3.28 11.08 -2.71
N ALA A 98 -3.67 11.15 -3.98
CA ALA A 98 -3.72 12.42 -4.71
C ALA A 98 -4.89 13.31 -4.25
N LEU A 99 -5.96 12.70 -3.71
CA LEU A 99 -7.21 13.38 -3.35
C LEU A 99 -7.27 13.86 -1.89
N ASP A 100 -6.53 13.23 -0.99
CA ASP A 100 -6.66 13.48 0.45
C ASP A 100 -5.34 13.22 1.20
N ASP A 101 -5.26 13.59 2.47
CA ASP A 101 -4.04 13.51 3.28
C ASP A 101 -3.59 12.07 3.54
N ILE A 102 -2.27 11.88 3.53
CA ILE A 102 -1.64 10.59 3.81
C ILE A 102 -2.01 10.05 5.20
N SER A 103 -2.17 10.95 6.19
CA SER A 103 -2.58 10.60 7.56
C SER A 103 -4.01 10.06 7.64
N ARG A 104 -4.87 10.33 6.65
CA ARG A 104 -6.23 9.80 6.57
C ARG A 104 -6.32 8.57 5.68
N ILE A 105 -5.76 8.62 4.48
CA ILE A 105 -5.88 7.55 3.48
C ILE A 105 -5.09 6.30 3.87
N LYS A 106 -3.87 6.46 4.38
CA LYS A 106 -3.01 5.32 4.69
C LYS A 106 -3.59 4.45 5.81
N PRO A 107 -4.02 4.97 6.97
CA PRO A 107 -4.62 4.13 8.01
C PRO A 107 -5.83 3.34 7.52
N ILE A 108 -6.69 3.94 6.68
CA ILE A 108 -7.85 3.26 6.08
C ILE A 108 -7.40 2.05 5.25
N ALA A 109 -6.54 2.27 4.26
CA ALA A 109 -6.09 1.22 3.35
C ALA A 109 -5.28 0.12 4.08
N PHE A 110 -4.35 0.53 4.94
CA PHE A 110 -3.42 -0.38 5.64
C PHE A 110 -4.03 -1.07 6.86
N THR A 111 -5.27 -0.74 7.23
CA THR A 111 -6.05 -1.49 8.23
C THR A 111 -7.07 -2.41 7.57
N LEU A 112 -7.72 -1.96 6.49
CA LEU A 112 -8.65 -2.81 5.75
C LEU A 112 -7.94 -3.98 5.07
N ALA A 113 -6.72 -3.79 4.57
CA ALA A 113 -5.92 -4.86 3.96
C ALA A 113 -5.67 -6.04 4.92
N PRO A 114 -5.06 -5.85 6.11
CA PRO A 114 -4.89 -6.94 7.06
C PRO A 114 -6.21 -7.48 7.62
N ALA A 115 -7.26 -6.65 7.76
CA ALA A 115 -8.59 -7.13 8.14
C ALA A 115 -9.16 -8.12 7.13
N THR A 116 -9.08 -7.77 5.84
CA THR A 116 -9.53 -8.61 4.73
C THR A 116 -8.70 -9.87 4.65
N ALA A 117 -7.37 -9.76 4.81
CA ALA A 117 -6.47 -10.91 4.82
C ALA A 117 -6.78 -11.88 5.97
N ALA A 118 -7.01 -11.39 7.18
CA ALA A 118 -7.35 -12.24 8.33
C ALA A 118 -8.71 -12.95 8.15
N LEU A 119 -9.70 -12.26 7.59
CA LEU A 119 -11.01 -12.83 7.29
C LEU A 119 -10.92 -13.92 6.22
N LEU A 120 -10.27 -13.62 5.09
CA LEU A 120 -10.08 -14.58 4.00
C LEU A 120 -9.17 -15.74 4.40
N GLY A 121 -8.14 -15.49 5.21
CA GLY A 121 -7.27 -16.54 5.77
C GLY A 121 -8.07 -17.51 6.64
N TRP A 122 -8.99 -17.00 7.46
CA TRP A 122 -9.89 -17.85 8.23
C TRP A 122 -10.86 -18.64 7.34
N MET A 123 -11.49 -18.00 6.36
CA MET A 123 -12.53 -18.63 5.54
C MET A 123 -11.98 -19.60 4.48
N LEU A 124 -10.85 -19.27 3.85
CA LEU A 124 -10.33 -19.97 2.66
C LEU A 124 -9.05 -20.75 2.94
N MET A 125 -8.24 -20.34 3.91
CA MET A 125 -6.94 -20.97 4.22
C MET A 125 -7.00 -21.81 5.51
N GLY A 126 -8.13 -21.82 6.21
CA GLY A 126 -8.32 -22.58 7.46
C GLY A 126 -7.56 -22.02 8.65
N GLU A 127 -7.15 -20.75 8.61
CA GLU A 127 -6.47 -20.12 9.74
C GLU A 127 -7.41 -19.99 10.95
N THR A 128 -6.90 -20.18 12.16
CA THR A 128 -7.73 -20.07 13.37
C THR A 128 -8.08 -18.61 13.71
N MET A 129 -9.37 -18.30 13.70
CA MET A 129 -9.90 -17.03 14.21
C MET A 129 -10.31 -17.18 15.68
N THR A 130 -9.42 -16.77 16.58
CA THR A 130 -9.74 -16.76 18.02
C THR A 130 -10.54 -15.50 18.37
N TRP A 131 -11.31 -15.57 19.45
CA TRP A 131 -12.04 -14.40 19.97
C TRP A 131 -11.10 -13.19 20.20
N ARG A 132 -9.89 -13.44 20.70
CA ARG A 132 -8.88 -12.40 20.93
C ARG A 132 -8.43 -11.73 19.63
N LYS A 133 -8.21 -12.50 18.56
CA LYS A 133 -7.90 -11.95 17.22
C LYS A 133 -9.06 -11.13 16.67
N ALA A 134 -10.29 -11.63 16.82
CA ALA A 134 -11.49 -10.91 16.38
C ALA A 134 -11.65 -9.58 17.12
N LEU A 135 -11.51 -9.57 18.45
CA LEU A 135 -11.55 -8.34 19.24
C LEU A 135 -10.44 -7.37 18.82
N ALA A 136 -9.20 -7.85 18.66
CA ALA A 136 -8.10 -7.00 18.22
C ALA A 136 -8.41 -6.35 16.86
N LEU A 137 -9.00 -7.09 15.93
CA LEU A 137 -9.37 -6.56 14.63
C LEU A 137 -10.44 -5.47 14.73
N VAL A 138 -11.46 -5.67 15.56
CA VAL A 138 -12.49 -4.66 15.85
C VAL A 138 -11.86 -3.40 16.46
N LEU A 139 -10.93 -3.55 17.41
CA LEU A 139 -10.24 -2.43 18.04
C LEU A 139 -9.39 -1.62 17.06
N ILE A 140 -8.64 -2.30 16.17
CA ILE A 140 -7.82 -1.61 15.17
C ILE A 140 -8.71 -0.87 14.17
N LEU A 141 -9.79 -1.51 13.68
CA LEU A 141 -10.76 -0.86 12.79
C LEU A 141 -11.42 0.35 13.47
N GLY A 142 -11.85 0.19 14.73
CA GLY A 142 -12.41 1.28 15.53
C GLY A 142 -11.41 2.42 15.73
N GLY A 143 -10.14 2.11 16.01
CA GLY A 143 -9.07 3.10 16.15
C GLY A 143 -8.86 3.90 14.86
N VAL A 144 -8.89 3.25 13.70
CA VAL A 144 -8.81 3.95 12.41
C VAL A 144 -10.05 4.78 12.11
N LEU A 145 -11.24 4.30 12.43
CA LEU A 145 -12.46 5.11 12.31
C LEU A 145 -12.36 6.38 13.14
N LEU A 146 -11.89 6.28 14.40
CA LEU A 146 -11.66 7.45 15.25
C LEU A 146 -10.61 8.39 14.66
N LEU A 147 -9.46 7.85 14.23
CA LEU A 147 -8.37 8.64 13.63
C LEU A 147 -8.79 9.39 12.35
N THR A 148 -9.76 8.85 11.61
CA THR A 148 -10.16 9.38 10.30
C THR A 148 -11.46 10.19 10.33
N SER A 149 -12.09 10.29 11.51
CA SER A 149 -13.35 11.02 11.75
C SER A 149 -13.16 12.52 11.92
N ASP A 150 -11.94 12.99 12.19
CA ASP A 150 -11.65 14.42 12.29
C ASP A 150 -11.79 15.08 10.91
N ARG A 151 -12.82 15.92 10.76
CA ARG A 151 -12.95 16.81 9.59
C ARG A 151 -11.82 17.83 9.65
N PRO A 152 -11.12 18.10 8.53
CA PRO A 152 -10.35 19.33 8.41
C PRO A 152 -11.26 20.49 8.77
N ARG A 153 -10.86 21.32 9.74
CA ARG A 153 -11.48 22.63 9.97
C ARG A 153 -11.55 23.31 8.61
N ALA A 154 -12.75 23.66 8.16
CA ALA A 154 -12.92 24.48 6.97
C ALA A 154 -11.92 25.64 7.07
N ALA A 155 -11.02 25.75 6.08
CA ALA A 155 -10.19 26.93 5.95
C ALA A 155 -11.15 28.12 5.98
N SER A 156 -10.96 29.02 6.95
CA SER A 156 -11.82 30.19 7.10
C SER A 156 -11.76 31.00 5.80
N PRO A 157 -12.90 31.35 5.18
CA PRO A 157 -12.89 32.23 4.02
C PRO A 157 -12.54 33.64 4.54
N GLY A 158 -11.26 34.00 4.47
CA GLY A 158 -10.82 35.28 5.02
C GLY A 158 -9.31 35.45 5.05
N ALA A 159 -8.66 35.49 3.88
CA ALA A 159 -7.39 36.17 3.72
C ALA A 159 -7.14 36.49 2.24
N GLY A 160 -7.31 37.77 1.90
CA GLY A 160 -6.50 38.40 0.85
C GLY A 160 -7.01 38.26 -0.58
N GLU A 161 -8.06 39.03 -0.87
CA GLU A 161 -8.23 39.75 -2.13
C GLU A 161 -6.87 40.22 -2.68
N HIS A 162 -6.40 39.58 -3.77
CA HIS A 162 -5.43 40.18 -4.68
C HIS A 162 -6.03 40.17 -6.09
N ALA A 163 -6.30 41.39 -6.53
CA ALA A 163 -6.96 41.80 -7.76
C ALA A 163 -6.38 41.17 -9.05
N PRO A 164 -7.17 41.09 -10.13
CA PRO A 164 -6.73 40.51 -11.40
C PRO A 164 -5.75 41.44 -12.11
N LEU A 165 -4.59 40.91 -12.50
CA LEU A 165 -3.69 41.59 -13.44
C LEU A 165 -3.95 41.07 -14.87
N THR A 166 -4.87 41.73 -15.56
CA THR A 166 -4.77 42.04 -17.00
C THR A 166 -5.30 43.48 -17.17
N PRO A 167 -4.69 44.38 -17.98
CA PRO A 167 -4.38 44.12 -19.39
C PRO A 167 -3.09 44.79 -19.96
N ARG A 168 -2.45 44.14 -20.93
CA ARG A 168 -2.16 44.63 -22.30
C ARG A 168 -1.32 43.63 -23.06
#